data_AF-A0A383AZM8-F1
#
_entry.id   AF-A0A383AZM8-F1
#
_cell.length_a   1.000
_cell.length_b   1.000
_cell.length_c   1.000
_cell.angle_alpha   90.00
_cell.angle_beta   90.00
_cell.angle_gamma   90.00
#
_symmetry.space_group_name_H-M   'P 1'
#
loop_
_entity.id
_entity.type
_entity.pdbx_description
1 polymer ?
#
loop_
_entity_poly.entity_id
_entity_poly.type
_entity_poly.pdbx_seq_one_letter_code
_entity_poly.pdbx_strand_id
1 'polypeptide(L)'
;GEEIQTNVGRFGPYIRVGKEFFSLPKNLSPFDVELEQALEIIREGREAKAKKTLHQFGEIQVLNGRYGPYIKYSKNNYRIPKGIDAERLDEETCRKIIEENPPTGKRRGRYKKTS
;
A
#
# COMPACT_ATOMS: atom_id res chain seq x y z
N GLY A 1 -17.69 -6.20 -13.53
CA GLY A 1 -16.61 -5.21 -13.62
C GLY A 1 -16.65 -4.34 -12.39
N GLU A 2 -15.50 -3.82 -11.95
CA GLU A 2 -15.47 -2.81 -10.88
C GLU A 2 -15.71 -1.43 -11.51
N GLU A 3 -16.48 -0.58 -10.82
CA GLU A 3 -16.74 0.78 -11.30
C GLU A 3 -15.47 1.65 -11.14
N ILE A 4 -15.09 2.33 -12.23
CA ILE A 4 -13.95 3.23 -12.28
C ILE A 4 -14.49 4.66 -12.13
N GLN A 5 -14.02 5.37 -11.11
CA GLN A 5 -14.40 6.76 -10.86
C GLN A 5 -13.17 7.65 -10.79
N THR A 6 -13.19 8.80 -11.46
CA THR A 6 -12.18 9.85 -11.30
C THR A 6 -12.68 10.93 -10.36
N ASN A 7 -11.84 11.37 -9.42
CA ASN A 7 -12.19 12.38 -8.42
C ASN A 7 -10.97 13.19 -8.00
N VAL A 8 -11.20 14.33 -7.34
CA VAL A 8 -10.13 15.14 -6.71
C VAL A 8 -10.20 15.00 -5.20
N GLY A 9 -9.11 14.55 -4.59
CA GLY A 9 -8.99 14.39 -3.14
C GLY A 9 -7.96 15.34 -2.53
N ARG A 10 -7.75 15.22 -1.21
CA ARG A 10 -6.76 16.03 -0.46
C ARG A 10 -5.32 15.96 -0.98
N PHE A 11 -4.99 14.92 -1.76
CA PHE A 11 -3.65 14.66 -2.30
C PHE A 11 -3.54 14.90 -3.81
N GLY A 12 -4.61 15.42 -4.43
CA GLY A 12 -4.70 15.60 -5.88
C GLY A 12 -5.72 14.68 -6.55
N PRO A 13 -5.79 14.71 -7.89
CA PRO A 13 -6.69 13.86 -8.66
C PRO A 13 -6.31 12.38 -8.54
N TYR A 14 -7.31 11.50 -8.52
CA TYR A 14 -7.13 10.06 -8.41
C TYR A 14 -8.25 9.28 -9.12
N ILE A 15 -7.91 8.05 -9.50
CA ILE A 15 -8.84 7.01 -9.97
C ILE A 15 -9.16 6.09 -8.80
N ARG A 16 -10.45 5.84 -8.58
CA ARG A 16 -10.97 4.89 -7.61
C ARG A 16 -11.51 3.67 -8.33
N VAL A 17 -11.10 2.50 -7.88
CA VAL A 17 -11.62 1.20 -8.33
C VAL A 17 -11.97 0.40 -7.09
N GLY A 18 -13.25 0.36 -6.71
CA GLY A 18 -13.70 -0.27 -5.47
C GLY A 18 -13.03 0.31 -4.21
N LYS A 19 -12.09 -0.44 -3.63
CA LYS A 19 -11.26 -0.06 -2.45
C LYS A 19 -9.84 0.39 -2.81
N GLU A 20 -9.47 0.32 -4.08
CA GLU A 20 -8.17 0.75 -4.58
C GLU A 20 -8.21 2.20 -5.06
N PHE A 21 -7.08 2.88 -4.86
CA PHE A 21 -6.89 4.27 -5.25
C PHE A 21 -5.58 4.36 -6.03
N PHE A 22 -5.62 5.00 -7.19
CA PHE A 22 -4.48 5.23 -8.07
C PHE A 22 -4.37 6.73 -8.34
N SER A 23 -3.24 7.33 -8.02
CA SER A 23 -3.04 8.78 -8.20
C SER A 23 -2.90 9.12 -9.68
N LEU A 24 -3.59 10.17 -10.13
CA LEU A 24 -3.45 10.70 -11.48
C LEU A 24 -2.18 11.57 -11.57
N PRO A 25 -1.46 11.53 -12.71
CA PRO A 25 -0.37 12.47 -12.97
C PRO A 25 -0.88 13.91 -12.94
N LYS A 26 -0.04 14.85 -12.49
CA LYS A 26 -0.42 16.28 -12.37
C LYS A 26 -0.83 16.92 -13.70
N ASN A 27 -0.42 16.34 -14.82
CA ASN A 27 -0.71 16.83 -16.17
C ASN A 27 -2.05 16.33 -16.70
N LEU A 28 -2.69 15.36 -16.03
CA LEU A 28 -3.96 14.77 -16.42
C LEU A 28 -5.08 15.34 -15.54
N SER A 29 -6.04 15.98 -16.20
CA SER A 29 -7.27 16.44 -15.56
C SER A 29 -8.19 15.24 -15.35
N PRO A 30 -8.81 15.09 -14.16
CA PRO A 30 -9.73 13.98 -13.88
C PRO A 30 -10.98 13.98 -14.78
N PHE A 31 -11.27 15.10 -15.45
CA PHE A 31 -12.39 15.23 -16.40
C PHE A 31 -12.00 14.83 -17.83
N ASP A 32 -10.71 14.86 -18.16
CA ASP A 32 -10.17 14.58 -19.50
C ASP A 32 -9.54 13.18 -19.59
N VAL A 33 -9.59 12.39 -18.51
CA VAL A 33 -9.06 11.02 -18.47
C VAL A 33 -10.03 10.09 -19.19
N GLU A 34 -9.56 9.51 -20.29
CA GLU A 34 -10.29 8.46 -20.98
C GLU A 34 -10.16 7.10 -20.29
N LEU A 35 -11.06 6.17 -20.62
CA LEU A 35 -11.08 4.82 -20.05
C LEU A 35 -9.76 4.08 -20.29
N GLU A 36 -9.19 4.15 -21.50
CA GLU A 36 -7.92 3.50 -21.84
C GLU A 36 -6.77 3.99 -20.96
N GLN A 37 -6.66 5.31 -20.77
CA GLN A 37 -5.65 5.92 -19.90
C GLN A 37 -5.88 5.53 -18.43
N ALA A 38 -7.13 5.49 -17.99
CA ALA A 38 -7.46 5.05 -16.65
C ALA A 38 -7.01 3.60 -16.41
N LEU A 39 -7.28 2.70 -17.37
CA LEU A 39 -6.88 1.30 -17.33
C LEU A 39 -5.36 1.15 -17.30
N GLU A 40 -4.63 1.94 -18.08
CA GLU A 40 -3.16 1.97 -18.07
C GLU A 40 -2.62 2.36 -16.69
N ILE A 41 -3.12 3.45 -16.10
CA ILE A 41 -2.70 3.93 -14.78
C ILE A 41 -3.02 2.89 -13.69
N ILE A 42 -4.20 2.25 -13.76
CA ILE A 42 -4.59 1.18 -12.83
C ILE A 42 -3.62 0.01 -12.97
N ARG A 43 -3.29 -0.40 -14.20
CA ARG A 43 -2.36 -1.50 -14.48
C ARG A 43 -0.98 -1.20 -13.94
N GLU A 44 -0.40 -0.05 -14.30
CA GLU A 44 0.91 0.38 -13.79
C GLU A 44 0.93 0.47 -12.27
N GLY A 45 -0.13 1.00 -11.67
CA GLY A 45 -0.29 1.09 -10.23
C GLY A 45 -0.33 -0.28 -9.55
N ARG A 46 -1.01 -1.26 -10.14
CA ARG A 46 -1.06 -2.65 -9.66
C ARG A 46 0.30 -3.34 -9.83
N GLU A 47 0.96 -3.17 -10.98
CA GLU A 47 2.31 -3.69 -11.22
C GLU A 47 3.34 -3.09 -10.24
N ALA A 48 3.26 -1.79 -9.96
CA ALA A 48 4.14 -1.13 -9.00
C ALA A 48 3.89 -1.61 -7.56
N LYS A 49 2.65 -1.93 -7.20
CA LYS A 49 2.34 -2.58 -5.91
C LYS A 49 2.92 -3.99 -5.87
N ALA A 50 2.73 -4.78 -6.93
CA ALA A 50 3.25 -6.15 -7.02
C ALA A 50 4.78 -6.18 -6.91
N LYS A 51 5.49 -5.28 -7.59
CA LYS A 51 6.95 -5.14 -7.50
C LYS A 51 7.47 -4.82 -6.08
N LYS A 52 6.64 -4.19 -5.25
CA LYS A 52 6.97 -3.91 -3.84
C LYS A 52 6.62 -5.07 -2.92
N THR A 53 5.71 -5.96 -3.33
CA THR A 53 5.34 -7.13 -2.55
C THR A 53 6.36 -8.23 -2.78
N LEU A 54 7.08 -8.60 -1.72
CA LEU A 54 8.02 -9.73 -1.73
C LEU A 54 7.25 -11.04 -1.59
N HIS A 55 6.39 -11.12 -0.57
CA HIS A 55 5.54 -12.29 -0.28
C HIS A 55 4.16 -11.86 0.19
N GLN A 56 3.16 -12.70 -0.09
CA GLN A 56 1.80 -12.49 0.41
C GLN A 56 1.23 -13.82 0.90
N PHE A 57 1.02 -13.92 2.21
CA PHE A 57 0.43 -15.06 2.90
C PHE A 57 -0.95 -14.66 3.43
N GLY A 58 -1.98 -14.75 2.58
CA GLY A 58 -3.34 -14.34 2.93
C GLY A 58 -3.43 -12.85 3.32
N GLU A 59 -3.66 -12.59 4.61
CA GLU A 59 -3.73 -11.23 5.19
C GLU A 59 -2.36 -10.64 5.54
N ILE A 60 -1.31 -11.45 5.55
CA ILE A 60 0.07 -11.05 5.83
C ILE A 60 0.75 -10.70 4.50
N GLN A 61 1.30 -9.49 4.41
CA GLN A 61 2.04 -9.03 3.24
C GLN A 61 3.45 -8.63 3.64
N VAL A 62 4.47 -9.24 3.03
CA VAL A 62 5.86 -8.81 3.13
C VAL A 62 6.13 -7.81 2.02
N LEU A 63 6.45 -6.58 2.40
CA LEU A 63 6.60 -5.46 1.48
C LEU A 63 8.00 -4.87 1.60
N ASN A 64 8.60 -4.48 0.47
CA ASN A 64 9.86 -3.75 0.43
C ASN A 64 9.60 -2.23 0.48
N GLY A 65 9.92 -1.61 1.62
CA GLY A 65 9.72 -0.18 1.86
C GLY A 65 11.00 0.64 1.72
N ARG A 66 10.86 1.98 1.82
CA ARG A 66 11.99 2.92 1.77
C ARG A 66 13.08 2.65 2.82
N TYR A 67 12.68 2.13 3.99
CA TYR A 67 13.58 1.86 5.12
C TYR A 67 13.99 0.38 5.22
N GLY A 68 13.66 -0.40 4.20
CA GLY A 68 13.86 -1.85 4.15
C GLY A 68 12.55 -2.63 4.20
N PRO A 69 12.65 -3.98 4.11
CA PRO A 69 11.50 -4.85 4.15
C PRO A 69 10.74 -4.81 5.48
N TYR A 70 9.42 -4.95 5.40
CA TYR A 70 8.54 -4.98 6.56
C TYR A 70 7.33 -5.89 6.32
N ILE A 71 6.71 -6.35 7.41
CA ILE A 71 5.49 -7.15 7.35
C ILE A 71 4.31 -6.23 7.60
N LYS A 72 3.29 -6.30 6.75
CA LYS A 72 2.01 -5.63 6.93
C LYS A 72 0.96 -6.69 7.23
N TYR A 73 0.29 -6.54 8.36
CA TYR A 73 -0.81 -7.42 8.74
C TYR A 73 -1.99 -6.57 9.20
N SER A 74 -3.13 -6.75 8.52
CA SER A 74 -4.33 -5.93 8.70
C SER A 74 -4.01 -4.42 8.59
N LYS A 75 -4.15 -3.64 9.67
CA LYS A 75 -3.87 -2.19 9.74
C LYS A 75 -2.49 -1.85 10.31
N ASN A 76 -1.71 -2.86 10.69
CA ASN A 76 -0.45 -2.71 11.41
C ASN A 76 0.74 -3.07 10.52
N ASN A 77 1.89 -2.45 10.82
CA ASN A 77 3.15 -2.76 10.16
C ASN A 77 4.14 -3.27 11.22
N TYR A 78 4.89 -4.31 10.92
CA TYR A 78 5.82 -4.99 11.81
C TYR A 78 7.21 -4.96 11.17
N ARG A 79 8.22 -4.69 11.99
CA ARG A 79 9.60 -4.61 11.52
C ARG A 79 10.19 -6.01 11.44
N ILE A 80 10.83 -6.32 10.32
CA ILE A 80 11.61 -7.56 10.20
C ILE A 80 12.97 -7.34 10.89
N PRO A 81 13.38 -8.23 11.82
CA PRO A 81 14.71 -8.18 12.43
C PRO A 81 15.84 -8.17 11.39
N LYS A 82 16.93 -7.47 11.71
CA LYS A 82 18.11 -7.46 10.84
C LYS A 82 18.75 -8.86 10.84
N GLY A 83 19.07 -9.38 9.67
CA GLY A 83 19.66 -10.71 9.49
C GLY A 83 18.67 -11.78 9.02
N ILE A 84 17.39 -11.44 8.84
CA ILE A 84 16.40 -12.31 8.21
C ILE A 84 16.16 -11.82 6.78
N ASP A 85 16.34 -12.71 5.80
CA ASP A 85 16.07 -12.42 4.40
C ASP A 85 14.56 -12.36 4.15
N ALA A 86 14.07 -11.14 3.91
CA ALA A 86 12.65 -10.92 3.67
C ALA A 86 12.13 -11.59 2.39
N GLU A 87 13.03 -11.88 1.43
CA GLU A 87 12.72 -12.60 0.20
C GLU A 87 12.59 -14.11 0.40
N ARG A 88 13.01 -14.65 1.54
CA ARG A 88 12.91 -16.09 1.87
C ARG A 88 12.09 -16.34 3.14
N LEU A 89 11.33 -15.34 3.57
CA LEU A 89 10.47 -15.45 4.75
C LEU A 89 9.29 -16.37 4.47
N ASP A 90 9.11 -17.37 5.33
CA ASP A 90 7.91 -18.21 5.36
C ASP A 90 6.77 -17.56 6.17
N GLU A 91 5.55 -18.06 5.94
CA GLU A 91 4.35 -17.63 6.67
C GLU A 91 4.51 -17.80 8.19
N GLU A 92 5.08 -18.92 8.65
CA GLU A 92 5.27 -19.20 10.07
C GLU A 92 6.20 -18.17 10.74
N THR A 93 7.31 -17.83 10.08
CA THR A 93 8.25 -16.83 10.59
C THR A 93 7.61 -15.45 10.60
N CYS A 94 6.82 -15.11 9.58
CA CYS A 94 6.07 -13.85 9.57
C CYS A 94 5.10 -13.76 10.76
N ARG A 95 4.39 -14.85 11.06
CA ARG A 95 3.46 -14.93 12.18
C ARG A 95 4.19 -14.80 13.53
N LYS A 96 5.33 -15.47 13.71
CA LYS A 96 6.19 -15.30 14.89
C LYS A 96 6.62 -13.85 15.07
N ILE A 97 7.08 -13.18 14.01
CA ILE A 97 7.47 -11.77 14.07
C ILE A 97 6.30 -10.89 14.50
N ILE A 98 5.09 -11.12 13.96
CA ILE A 98 3.88 -10.37 14.31
C ILE A 98 3.51 -10.52 15.81
N GLU A 99 3.72 -11.72 16.36
CA GLU A 99 3.41 -12.03 17.76
C GLU A 99 4.47 -11.50 18.73
N GLU A 100 5.75 -11.65 18.40
CA GLU A 100 6.87 -11.20 19.24
C GLU A 100 7.12 -9.70 19.16
N ASN A 101 6.83 -9.06 18.02
CA ASN A 101 7.14 -7.65 17.81
C ASN A 101 5.89 -6.78 17.87
N PRO A 102 5.93 -5.63 18.58
CA PRO A 102 4.85 -4.68 18.54
C PRO A 102 4.75 -4.02 17.15
N PRO A 103 3.55 -3.59 16.73
CA PRO A 103 3.37 -2.90 15.47
C PRO A 103 4.11 -1.56 15.48
N THR A 104 4.99 -1.38 14.51
CA THR A 104 5.63 -0.12 14.20
C THR A 104 4.59 0.89 13.70
N GLY A 105 4.48 2.01 14.40
CA GLY A 105 3.59 3.10 13.98
C GLY A 105 2.30 3.29 14.78
N LYS A 106 2.14 2.71 15.98
CA LYS A 106 1.22 3.28 16.99
C LYS A 106 1.74 4.66 17.45
N ARG A 107 1.80 5.64 16.55
CA ARG A 107 1.77 7.04 16.94
C ARG A 107 0.36 7.28 17.47
N ARG A 108 0.25 7.32 18.81
CA ARG A 108 -0.89 7.91 19.54
C ARG A 108 -1.30 9.16 18.77
N GLY A 109 -2.57 9.22 18.37
CA GLY A 109 -3.09 10.27 17.51
C GLY A 109 -2.60 11.63 17.95
N ARG A 110 -1.83 12.31 17.11
CA ARG A 110 -1.61 13.74 17.28
C ARG A 110 -2.89 14.41 16.78
N TYR A 111 -3.89 14.44 17.65
CA TYR A 111 -5.02 15.36 17.53
C TYR A 111 -4.42 16.76 17.41
N LYS A 112 -4.43 17.33 16.21
CA LYS A 112 -4.08 18.75 16.04
C LYS A 112 -5.39 19.51 16.25
N LYS A 113 -5.53 20.02 17.47
CA LYS A 113 -6.57 20.96 17.89
C LYS A 113 -6.36 22.29 17.14
N THR A 114 -7.48 22.89 16.71
CA THR A 114 -7.70 24.32 16.36
C THR A 114 -7.01 24.88 15.10
N SER A 115 -7.63 25.81 14.36
CA SER A 115 -8.67 26.80 14.74
C SER A 115 -9.93 26.74 13.89
#